data_AF-A0A850MFB6-F1
#
_entry.id   AF-A0A850MFB6-F1
#
_cell.length_a   1.000
_cell.length_b   1.000
_cell.length_c   1.000
_cell.angle_alpha   90.00
_cell.angle_beta   90.00
_cell.angle_gamma   90.00
#
_symmetry.space_group_name_H-M   'P 1'
#
loop_
_entity.id
_entity.type
_entity.pdbx_description
1 polymer ?
#
loop_
_entity_poly.entity_id
_entity_poly.type
_entity_poly.pdbx_seq_one_letter_code
_entity_poly.pdbx_strand_id
1 'polypeptide(L)'
;MPKIVVEPVAAESFGVRSMATFVRTPDTSVVIDPGCSLGQRMRLDPHPKEYEALLQANQRLIETCKKAEILIISHFHYDHLKPTFTDYHFILSNRELAEILYTDKIILAKDFRENINTSQRQRGYYFNKFTKNSVKEIIWADKQTFEFGNTVIQISKPLPHGEHDSKQGFVVSCKIQYDDETFVFATVQGPIVPETLKHLLSLNPMTLYVGGPPLYLSGFRILDTTLELAKSNMIELARHVPVLIIDHHLLRAPNWKEWLSPVYHMAEISNHWIGTAADFSKRSPEILEAIRKDLYKRNPPPEEFIQWTKQSKKYKKNNLPPNLHSLF
;
A
#
# COMPACT_ATOMS: atom_id res chain seq x y z
N MET A 1 -13.88 22.00 9.88
CA MET A 1 -13.91 20.57 9.47
C MET A 1 -12.82 20.38 8.45
N PRO A 2 -12.11 19.24 8.43
CA PRO A 2 -11.05 19.00 7.45
C PRO A 2 -11.63 19.04 6.03
N LYS A 3 -10.95 19.76 5.13
CA LYS A 3 -11.31 19.88 3.71
C LYS A 3 -10.80 18.68 2.92
N ILE A 4 -9.66 18.11 3.32
CA ILE A 4 -9.14 16.85 2.82
C ILE A 4 -9.57 15.73 3.77
N VAL A 5 -10.42 14.83 3.27
CA VAL A 5 -10.81 13.61 3.97
C VAL A 5 -9.92 12.48 3.49
N VAL A 6 -9.19 11.86 4.41
CA VAL A 6 -8.30 10.71 4.15
C VAL A 6 -8.91 9.45 4.78
N GLU A 7 -9.06 8.40 3.99
CA GLU A 7 -9.65 7.13 4.41
C GLU A 7 -8.80 5.95 3.90
N PRO A 8 -7.98 5.31 4.75
CA PRO A 8 -7.33 4.05 4.40
C PRO A 8 -8.38 2.98 4.07
N VAL A 9 -8.25 2.38 2.89
CA VAL A 9 -9.21 1.41 2.31
C VAL A 9 -8.72 -0.03 2.53
N ALA A 10 -7.42 -0.24 2.36
CA ALA A 10 -6.74 -1.48 2.63
C ALA A 10 -5.30 -1.20 3.12
N ALA A 11 -4.84 -1.95 4.10
CA ALA A 11 -3.55 -1.75 4.74
C ALA A 11 -3.05 -3.06 5.38
N GLU A 12 -1.76 -3.15 5.69
CA GLU A 12 -1.21 -4.30 6.42
C GLU A 12 -1.84 -4.39 7.81
N SER A 13 -2.14 -3.25 8.44
CA SER A 13 -2.94 -3.19 9.68
C SER A 13 -4.41 -3.61 9.51
N PHE A 14 -4.91 -3.83 8.30
CA PHE A 14 -6.25 -4.39 8.04
C PHE A 14 -6.19 -5.89 7.69
N GLY A 15 -5.02 -6.53 7.83
CA GLY A 15 -4.85 -7.96 7.57
C GLY A 15 -4.35 -8.34 6.18
N VAL A 16 -4.04 -7.35 5.31
CA VAL A 16 -3.61 -7.61 3.92
C VAL A 16 -2.49 -6.69 3.48
N ARG A 17 -1.64 -7.15 2.55
CA ARG A 17 -0.60 -6.30 1.97
C ARG A 17 -1.26 -5.22 1.11
N SER A 18 -1.21 -3.98 1.55
CA SER A 18 -1.74 -2.82 0.81
C SER A 18 -1.30 -1.51 1.48
N MET A 19 -1.53 -0.40 0.80
CA MET A 19 -1.61 0.95 1.35
C MET A 19 -2.74 1.76 0.65
N ALA A 20 -3.75 1.08 0.11
CA ALA A 20 -4.80 1.72 -0.67
C ALA A 20 -5.52 2.78 0.16
N THR A 21 -5.63 3.99 -0.38
CA THR A 21 -6.16 5.15 0.36
C THR A 21 -7.11 5.93 -0.51
N PHE A 22 -8.32 6.19 -0.01
CA PHE A 22 -9.28 7.11 -0.62
C PHE A 22 -9.05 8.50 -0.04
N VAL A 23 -8.96 9.50 -0.90
CA VAL A 23 -8.78 10.90 -0.53
C VAL A 23 -9.84 11.71 -1.25
N ARG A 24 -10.59 12.53 -0.51
CA ARG A 24 -11.62 13.40 -1.07
C ARG A 24 -11.34 14.84 -0.69
N THR A 25 -11.37 15.72 -1.68
CA THR A 25 -11.36 17.18 -1.52
C THR A 25 -12.73 17.74 -1.98
N PRO A 26 -12.97 19.06 -1.84
CA PRO A 26 -14.16 19.68 -2.40
C PRO A 26 -14.29 19.57 -3.92
N ASP A 27 -13.18 19.50 -4.66
CA ASP A 27 -13.19 19.52 -6.13
C ASP A 27 -13.13 18.13 -6.77
N THR A 28 -12.47 17.16 -6.12
CA THR A 28 -12.27 15.84 -6.71
C THR A 28 -12.10 14.74 -5.65
N SER A 29 -12.05 13.50 -6.13
CA SER A 29 -11.86 12.31 -5.31
C SER A 29 -10.88 11.35 -5.96
N VAL A 30 -9.99 10.83 -5.14
CA VAL A 30 -8.79 10.10 -5.56
C VAL A 30 -8.72 8.78 -4.80
N VAL A 31 -8.44 7.67 -5.50
CA VAL A 31 -7.92 6.46 -4.84
C VAL A 31 -6.46 6.30 -5.21
N ILE A 32 -5.60 6.27 -4.20
CA ILE A 32 -4.18 5.98 -4.33
C ILE A 32 -3.98 4.48 -4.12
N ASP A 33 -3.26 3.85 -5.05
CA ASP A 33 -2.88 2.43 -5.04
C ASP A 33 -4.05 1.48 -4.77
N PRO A 34 -5.03 1.34 -5.69
CA PRO A 34 -6.19 0.45 -5.56
C PRO A 34 -5.80 -1.03 -5.71
N GLY A 35 -4.81 -1.49 -4.96
CA GLY A 35 -4.34 -2.86 -4.89
C GLY A 35 -4.38 -3.39 -3.47
N CYS A 36 -4.49 -4.71 -3.37
CA CYS A 36 -4.28 -5.43 -2.13
C CYS A 36 -3.93 -6.88 -2.47
N SER A 37 -3.12 -7.51 -1.65
CA SER A 37 -2.72 -8.90 -1.87
C SER A 37 -2.36 -9.60 -0.56
N LEU A 38 -2.14 -10.91 -0.67
CA LEU A 38 -1.52 -11.75 0.33
C LEU A 38 -0.14 -12.19 -0.19
N GLY A 39 0.59 -12.94 0.62
CA GLY A 39 1.78 -13.60 0.11
C GLY A 39 2.24 -14.77 0.93
N GLN A 40 3.06 -15.60 0.29
CA GLN A 40 3.66 -16.75 0.95
C GLN A 40 4.69 -16.30 1.98
N ARG A 41 4.60 -16.87 3.19
CA ARG A 41 5.55 -16.62 4.26
C ARG A 41 5.56 -17.82 5.21
N MET A 42 6.69 -18.03 5.88
CA MET A 42 6.83 -19.12 6.86
C MET A 42 6.62 -20.52 6.26
N ARG A 43 6.74 -20.65 4.92
CA ARG A 43 6.37 -21.85 4.13
C ARG A 43 4.90 -22.27 4.28
N LEU A 44 4.04 -21.35 4.72
CA LEU A 44 2.60 -21.51 4.82
C LEU A 44 1.92 -20.67 3.73
N ASP A 45 0.86 -21.21 3.16
CA ASP A 45 -0.12 -20.41 2.42
C ASP A 45 -0.82 -19.44 3.39
N PRO A 46 -1.45 -18.36 2.89
CA PRO A 46 -2.23 -17.46 3.71
C PRO A 46 -3.34 -18.23 4.44
N HIS A 47 -3.62 -17.85 5.68
CA HIS A 47 -4.68 -18.44 6.49
C HIS A 47 -6.07 -18.06 5.94
N PRO A 48 -7.15 -18.85 6.12
CA PRO A 48 -8.51 -18.47 5.71
C PRO A 48 -8.94 -17.04 6.12
N LYS A 49 -8.67 -16.65 7.37
CA LYS A 49 -8.87 -15.26 7.86
C LYS A 49 -8.18 -14.18 7.03
N GLU A 50 -7.03 -14.46 6.44
CA GLU A 50 -6.34 -13.51 5.54
C GLU A 50 -7.08 -13.39 4.20
N TYR A 51 -7.66 -14.48 3.70
CA TYR A 51 -8.51 -14.43 2.51
C TYR A 51 -9.82 -13.69 2.76
N GLU A 52 -10.43 -13.85 3.93
CA GLU A 52 -11.59 -13.07 4.35
C GLU A 52 -11.26 -11.56 4.38
N ALA A 53 -10.13 -11.18 4.98
CA ALA A 53 -9.66 -9.80 4.99
C ALA A 53 -9.39 -9.25 3.58
N LEU A 54 -8.82 -10.07 2.68
CA LEU A 54 -8.58 -9.70 1.28
C LEU A 54 -9.88 -9.49 0.50
N LEU A 55 -10.89 -10.32 0.74
CA LEU A 55 -12.19 -10.15 0.12
C LEU A 55 -12.88 -8.87 0.58
N GLN A 56 -12.89 -8.60 1.88
CA GLN A 56 -13.42 -7.35 2.43
C GLN A 56 -12.65 -6.12 1.91
N ALA A 57 -11.32 -6.24 1.76
CA ALA A 57 -10.51 -5.19 1.14
C ALA A 57 -10.91 -4.95 -0.32
N ASN A 58 -11.13 -6.00 -1.11
CA ASN A 58 -11.64 -5.89 -2.48
C ASN A 58 -13.01 -5.21 -2.53
N GLN A 59 -13.94 -5.57 -1.65
CA GLN A 59 -15.26 -4.92 -1.58
C GLN A 59 -15.14 -3.42 -1.27
N ARG A 60 -14.30 -3.05 -0.30
CA ARG A 60 -14.04 -1.63 -0.01
C ARG A 60 -13.42 -0.91 -1.19
N LEU A 61 -12.43 -1.52 -1.87
CA LEU A 61 -11.82 -0.96 -3.08
C LEU A 61 -12.86 -0.70 -4.19
N ILE A 62 -13.76 -1.65 -4.45
CA ILE A 62 -14.85 -1.49 -5.42
C ILE A 62 -15.69 -0.26 -5.06
N GLU A 63 -16.14 -0.17 -3.81
CA GLU A 63 -17.01 0.92 -3.36
C GLU A 63 -16.32 2.29 -3.36
N THR A 64 -15.02 2.36 -3.05
CA THR A 64 -14.26 3.61 -3.12
C THR A 64 -13.91 3.99 -4.55
N CYS A 65 -13.53 3.04 -5.40
CA CYS A 65 -13.22 3.32 -6.81
C CYS A 65 -14.47 3.74 -7.60
N LYS A 66 -15.67 3.25 -7.26
CA LYS A 66 -16.93 3.78 -7.82
C LYS A 66 -17.13 5.28 -7.55
N LYS A 67 -16.66 5.76 -6.40
CA LYS A 67 -16.78 7.17 -5.99
C LYS A 67 -15.65 8.04 -6.51
N ALA A 68 -14.53 7.45 -6.90
CA ALA A 68 -13.32 8.15 -7.31
C ALA A 68 -13.39 8.61 -8.76
N GLU A 69 -12.89 9.80 -9.03
CA GLU A 69 -12.65 10.31 -10.38
C GLU A 69 -11.24 9.92 -10.88
N ILE A 70 -10.27 10.01 -9.96
CA ILE A 70 -8.85 9.85 -10.25
C ILE A 70 -8.30 8.63 -9.52
N LEU A 71 -7.43 7.88 -10.19
CA LEU A 71 -6.61 6.86 -9.57
C LEU A 71 -5.15 7.25 -9.65
N ILE A 72 -4.41 7.04 -8.57
CA ILE A 72 -2.96 7.22 -8.53
C ILE A 72 -2.28 5.87 -8.35
N ILE A 73 -1.34 5.51 -9.23
CA ILE A 73 -0.55 4.28 -9.13
C ILE A 73 0.90 4.64 -8.82
N SER A 74 1.31 4.48 -7.57
CA SER A 74 2.65 4.86 -7.09
C SER A 74 3.75 4.00 -7.70
N HIS A 75 3.46 2.72 -7.94
CA HIS A 75 4.37 1.74 -8.54
C HIS A 75 3.65 0.42 -8.87
N PHE A 76 4.35 -0.56 -9.46
CA PHE A 76 3.70 -1.73 -10.07
C PHE A 76 3.74 -3.03 -9.24
N HIS A 77 3.74 -2.94 -7.91
CA HIS A 77 3.52 -4.13 -7.09
C HIS A 77 2.02 -4.47 -6.95
N TYR A 78 1.67 -5.76 -6.82
CA TYR A 78 0.26 -6.20 -6.86
C TYR A 78 -0.51 -5.93 -5.55
N ASP A 79 0.19 -5.55 -4.49
CA ASP A 79 -0.38 -4.91 -3.31
C ASP A 79 -0.72 -3.42 -3.52
N HIS A 80 -0.39 -2.85 -4.68
CA HIS A 80 -0.65 -1.44 -5.04
C HIS A 80 -1.50 -1.28 -6.31
N LEU A 81 -1.63 -2.32 -7.13
CA LEU A 81 -2.64 -2.39 -8.19
C LEU A 81 -3.22 -3.80 -8.35
N LYS A 82 -4.44 -3.89 -8.84
CA LYS A 82 -5.05 -5.15 -9.32
C LYS A 82 -4.68 -5.45 -10.77
N PRO A 83 -4.09 -6.62 -11.07
CA PRO A 83 -3.83 -7.04 -12.43
C PRO A 83 -5.08 -7.63 -13.11
N THR A 84 -5.02 -7.76 -14.43
CA THR A 84 -6.12 -8.26 -15.26
C THR A 84 -6.14 -9.78 -15.44
N PHE A 85 -5.11 -10.49 -15.00
CA PHE A 85 -5.08 -11.95 -15.03
C PHE A 85 -5.71 -12.54 -13.77
N THR A 86 -6.25 -13.75 -13.90
CA THR A 86 -6.82 -14.48 -12.78
C THR A 86 -5.72 -14.96 -11.83
N ASP A 87 -5.82 -14.56 -10.56
CA ASP A 87 -5.01 -15.10 -9.47
C ASP A 87 -5.82 -15.11 -8.18
N TYR A 88 -6.43 -16.27 -7.92
CA TYR A 88 -7.15 -16.51 -6.66
C TYR A 88 -6.24 -16.92 -5.50
N HIS A 89 -4.95 -17.13 -5.76
CA HIS A 89 -4.03 -17.60 -4.74
C HIS A 89 -3.60 -16.45 -3.82
N PHE A 90 -3.21 -15.31 -4.38
CA PHE A 90 -2.68 -14.20 -3.59
C PHE A 90 -3.37 -12.87 -3.80
N ILE A 91 -4.02 -12.66 -4.94
CA ILE A 91 -4.45 -11.31 -5.33
C ILE A 91 -5.97 -11.20 -5.27
N LEU A 92 -6.70 -12.31 -5.42
CA LEU A 92 -8.15 -12.34 -5.65
C LEU A 92 -8.52 -11.31 -6.72
N SER A 93 -7.88 -11.43 -7.88
CA SER A 93 -8.08 -10.54 -9.03
C SER A 93 -8.40 -11.35 -10.27
N ASN A 94 -9.13 -10.73 -11.17
CA ASN A 94 -9.42 -11.19 -12.51
C ASN A 94 -9.67 -9.95 -13.41
N ARG A 95 -10.02 -10.18 -14.67
CA ARG A 95 -10.27 -9.10 -15.63
C ARG A 95 -11.47 -8.24 -15.25
N GLU A 96 -12.56 -8.86 -14.81
CA GLU A 96 -13.80 -8.17 -14.43
C GLU A 96 -13.59 -7.21 -13.26
N LEU A 97 -12.90 -7.66 -12.20
CA LEU A 97 -12.54 -6.80 -11.07
C LEU A 97 -11.68 -5.62 -11.54
N ALA A 98 -10.69 -5.87 -12.41
CA ALA A 98 -9.87 -4.79 -12.94
C ALA A 98 -10.70 -3.78 -13.75
N GLU A 99 -11.63 -4.23 -14.59
CA GLU A 99 -12.56 -3.35 -15.32
C GLU A 99 -13.41 -2.52 -14.35
N ILE A 100 -14.01 -3.13 -13.33
CA ILE A 100 -14.78 -2.42 -12.28
C ILE A 100 -13.96 -1.31 -11.62
N LEU A 101 -12.67 -1.56 -11.32
CA LEU A 101 -11.84 -0.58 -10.63
C LEU A 101 -11.37 0.56 -11.52
N TYR A 102 -11.07 0.28 -12.79
CA TYR A 102 -10.33 1.21 -13.66
C TYR A 102 -11.19 1.93 -14.70
N THR A 103 -12.40 1.45 -14.99
CA THR A 103 -13.25 2.02 -16.04
C THR A 103 -13.68 3.46 -15.74
N ASP A 104 -13.63 4.30 -16.78
CA ASP A 104 -13.95 5.73 -16.78
C ASP A 104 -13.11 6.59 -15.80
N LYS A 105 -11.93 6.10 -15.40
CA LYS A 105 -11.02 6.82 -14.50
C LYS A 105 -9.94 7.58 -15.25
N ILE A 106 -9.52 8.72 -14.68
CA ILE A 106 -8.24 9.36 -15.00
C ILE A 106 -7.17 8.68 -14.14
N ILE A 107 -6.16 8.07 -14.76
CA ILE A 107 -5.10 7.36 -14.04
C ILE A 107 -3.79 8.13 -14.13
N LEU A 108 -3.30 8.60 -12.98
CA LEU A 108 -1.97 9.18 -12.82
C LEU A 108 -1.02 8.10 -12.30
N ALA A 109 -0.18 7.54 -13.18
CA ALA A 109 0.64 6.39 -12.84
C ALA A 109 2.13 6.70 -12.93
N LYS A 110 2.93 6.05 -12.09
CA LYS A 110 4.39 6.03 -12.25
C LYS A 110 4.77 5.59 -13.66
N ASP A 111 5.74 6.27 -14.27
CA ASP A 111 6.27 5.85 -15.57
C ASP A 111 6.93 4.47 -15.48
N PHE A 112 6.44 3.54 -16.31
CA PHE A 112 6.93 2.17 -16.36
C PHE A 112 8.16 1.97 -17.28
N ARG A 113 8.64 3.05 -17.92
CA ARG A 113 9.72 3.02 -18.91
C ARG A 113 11.07 3.45 -18.32
N GLU A 114 11.07 4.28 -17.29
CA GLU A 114 12.30 4.83 -16.69
C GLU A 114 12.33 4.68 -15.17
N ASN A 115 13.53 4.64 -14.60
CA ASN A 115 13.77 4.50 -13.16
C ASN A 115 12.87 3.41 -12.56
N ILE A 116 13.03 2.17 -13.03
CA ILE A 116 12.14 1.05 -12.74
C ILE A 116 12.88 -0.27 -12.92
N ASN A 117 12.59 -1.25 -12.06
CA ASN A 117 13.15 -2.59 -12.19
C ASN A 117 12.42 -3.43 -13.25
N THR A 118 13.01 -4.56 -13.65
CA THR A 118 12.47 -5.43 -14.72
C THR A 118 11.06 -5.95 -14.42
N SER A 119 10.78 -6.35 -13.17
CA SER A 119 9.47 -6.91 -12.81
C SER A 119 8.37 -5.86 -12.89
N GLN A 120 8.63 -4.68 -12.33
CA GLN A 120 7.70 -3.56 -12.37
C GLN A 120 7.48 -3.05 -13.80
N ARG A 121 8.53 -3.00 -14.63
CA ARG A 121 8.44 -2.66 -16.07
C ARG A 121 7.50 -3.60 -16.82
N GLN A 122 7.65 -4.91 -16.58
CA GLN A 122 6.79 -5.92 -17.19
C GLN A 122 5.32 -5.73 -16.76
N ARG A 123 5.07 -5.49 -15.48
CA ARG A 123 3.73 -5.27 -14.94
C ARG A 123 3.10 -3.99 -15.48
N GLY A 124 3.86 -2.89 -15.52
CA GLY A 124 3.42 -1.63 -16.13
C GLY A 124 3.13 -1.75 -17.62
N TYR A 125 3.88 -2.56 -18.36
CA TYR A 125 3.58 -2.86 -19.77
C TYR A 125 2.22 -3.57 -19.94
N TYR A 126 1.92 -4.58 -19.11
CA TYR A 126 0.62 -5.25 -19.15
C TYR A 126 -0.52 -4.33 -18.70
N PHE A 127 -0.28 -3.52 -17.67
CA PHE A 127 -1.24 -2.52 -17.21
C PHE A 127 -1.56 -1.50 -18.32
N ASN A 128 -0.53 -0.94 -18.96
CA ASN A 128 -0.68 -0.03 -20.11
C ASN A 128 -1.46 -0.66 -21.27
N LYS A 129 -1.24 -1.95 -21.57
CA LYS A 129 -2.01 -2.65 -22.61
C LYS A 129 -3.50 -2.70 -22.29
N PHE A 130 -3.84 -2.91 -21.03
CA PHE A 130 -5.22 -2.95 -20.58
C PHE A 130 -5.89 -1.56 -20.60
N THR A 131 -5.18 -0.54 -20.12
CA THR A 131 -5.79 0.79 -19.95
C THR A 131 -6.14 1.47 -21.27
N LYS A 132 -5.40 1.22 -22.36
CA LYS A 132 -5.64 1.80 -23.69
C LYS A 132 -7.10 1.78 -24.20
N ASN A 133 -7.88 0.78 -23.80
CA ASN A 133 -9.25 0.60 -24.28
C ASN A 133 -10.31 0.67 -23.16
N SER A 134 -9.88 0.88 -21.91
CA SER A 134 -10.74 0.59 -20.74
C SER A 134 -10.85 1.77 -19.78
N VAL A 135 -10.00 2.80 -19.88
CA VAL A 135 -9.98 3.94 -18.95
C VAL A 135 -10.26 5.24 -19.69
N LYS A 136 -10.69 6.28 -18.98
CA LYS A 136 -10.92 7.61 -19.56
C LYS A 136 -9.61 8.23 -20.05
N GLU A 137 -8.58 8.17 -19.22
CA GLU A 137 -7.25 8.66 -19.57
C GLU A 137 -6.17 7.99 -18.71
N ILE A 138 -4.97 7.80 -19.26
CA ILE A 138 -3.79 7.40 -18.49
C ILE A 138 -2.62 8.34 -18.75
N ILE A 139 -2.05 8.89 -17.67
CA ILE A 139 -0.95 9.84 -17.68
C ILE A 139 0.23 9.25 -16.89
N TRP A 140 1.40 9.18 -17.51
CA TRP A 140 2.65 8.77 -16.85
C TRP A 140 3.25 9.96 -16.10
N ALA A 141 2.96 10.05 -14.80
CA ALA A 141 2.91 11.29 -14.05
C ALA A 141 4.19 11.68 -13.30
N ASP A 142 5.31 10.97 -13.49
CA ASP A 142 6.58 11.27 -12.82
C ASP A 142 6.95 12.77 -12.98
N LYS A 143 7.16 13.49 -11.86
CA LYS A 143 7.50 14.93 -11.80
C LYS A 143 6.41 15.90 -12.29
N GLN A 144 5.15 15.48 -12.37
CA GLN A 144 4.06 16.33 -12.86
C GLN A 144 3.18 16.86 -11.72
N THR A 145 2.54 18.00 -11.99
CA THR A 145 1.55 18.63 -11.12
C THR A 145 0.25 18.80 -11.92
N PHE A 146 -0.87 18.53 -11.27
CA PHE A 146 -2.21 18.59 -11.86
C PHE A 146 -3.11 19.45 -10.97
N GLU A 147 -4.00 20.22 -11.60
CA GLU A 147 -4.94 21.09 -10.91
C GLU A 147 -6.37 20.65 -11.26
N PHE A 148 -7.17 20.38 -10.23
CA PHE A 148 -8.59 20.04 -10.32
C PHE A 148 -9.35 21.02 -9.42
N GLY A 149 -9.88 22.10 -9.99
CA GLY A 149 -10.38 23.21 -9.19
C GLY A 149 -9.25 23.83 -8.35
N ASN A 150 -9.43 23.93 -7.04
CA ASN A 150 -8.41 24.37 -6.09
C ASN A 150 -7.55 23.21 -5.54
N THR A 151 -7.85 21.97 -5.95
CA THR A 151 -7.08 20.79 -5.55
C THR A 151 -5.84 20.65 -6.42
N VAL A 152 -4.66 20.66 -5.78
CA VAL A 152 -3.37 20.44 -6.45
C VAL A 152 -2.86 19.05 -6.12
N ILE A 153 -2.62 18.23 -7.15
CA ILE A 153 -2.01 16.91 -7.04
C ILE A 153 -0.61 16.98 -7.65
N GLN A 154 0.42 16.79 -6.83
CA GLN A 154 1.82 16.75 -7.27
C GLN A 154 2.39 15.34 -7.11
N ILE A 155 2.95 14.81 -8.20
CA ILE A 155 3.62 13.52 -8.24
C ILE A 155 5.13 13.75 -8.25
N SER A 156 5.84 13.08 -7.35
CA SER A 156 7.27 13.28 -7.18
C SER A 156 8.08 12.80 -8.39
N LYS A 157 9.37 13.16 -8.41
CA LYS A 157 10.36 12.37 -9.14
C LYS A 157 10.39 10.92 -8.62
N PRO A 158 10.90 9.95 -9.40
CA PRO A 158 11.17 8.62 -8.88
C PRO A 158 12.01 8.67 -7.60
N LEU A 159 11.55 7.99 -6.56
CA LEU A 159 12.20 7.83 -5.27
C LEU A 159 12.63 6.37 -5.11
N PRO A 160 13.80 6.09 -4.50
CA PRO A 160 14.16 4.72 -4.13
C PRO A 160 13.07 4.08 -3.28
N HIS A 161 12.63 2.88 -3.65
CA HIS A 161 11.59 2.18 -2.87
C HIS A 161 12.13 1.73 -1.51
N GLY A 162 13.40 1.26 -1.48
CA GLY A 162 14.16 0.91 -0.29
C GLY A 162 15.54 1.56 -0.33
N GLU A 163 16.60 0.81 -0.04
CA GLU A 163 17.99 1.28 -0.20
C GLU A 163 18.28 1.72 -1.65
N HIS A 164 19.25 2.63 -1.81
CA HIS A 164 19.83 2.98 -3.11
C HIS A 164 20.29 1.71 -3.83
N ASP A 165 20.08 1.66 -5.15
CA ASP A 165 20.45 0.53 -6.02
C ASP A 165 19.86 -0.84 -5.64
N SER A 166 18.85 -0.85 -4.76
CA SER A 166 18.17 -2.08 -4.40
C SER A 166 17.34 -2.63 -5.56
N LYS A 167 17.16 -3.96 -5.57
CA LYS A 167 16.30 -4.64 -6.56
C LYS A 167 14.82 -4.22 -6.46
N GLN A 168 14.44 -3.47 -5.43
CA GLN A 168 13.09 -2.99 -5.17
C GLN A 168 12.64 -1.93 -6.19
N GLY A 169 13.58 -1.27 -6.88
CA GLY A 169 13.27 -0.27 -7.90
C GLY A 169 12.85 1.07 -7.29
N PHE A 170 11.95 1.77 -7.98
CA PHE A 170 11.53 3.11 -7.60
C PHE A 170 10.01 3.20 -7.49
N VAL A 171 9.57 4.15 -6.67
CA VAL A 171 8.18 4.55 -6.49
C VAL A 171 8.03 6.05 -6.76
N VAL A 172 6.81 6.53 -6.90
CA VAL A 172 6.51 7.97 -6.75
C VAL A 172 5.72 8.19 -5.46
N SER A 173 5.97 9.32 -4.80
CA SER A 173 5.10 9.83 -3.76
C SER A 173 4.10 10.81 -4.37
N CYS A 174 2.98 11.01 -3.69
CA CYS A 174 1.93 11.94 -4.09
C CYS A 174 1.69 12.95 -2.97
N LYS A 175 1.60 14.22 -3.32
CA LYS A 175 1.08 15.29 -2.48
C LYS A 175 -0.29 15.70 -3.04
N ILE A 176 -1.30 15.74 -2.17
CA ILE A 176 -2.62 16.31 -2.45
C ILE A 176 -2.80 17.50 -1.52
N GLN A 177 -3.02 18.67 -2.11
CA GLN A 177 -3.20 19.92 -1.38
C GLN A 177 -4.53 20.57 -1.78
N TYR A 178 -5.24 21.11 -0.80
CA TYR A 178 -6.41 21.97 -0.98
C TYR A 178 -6.34 23.09 0.05
N ASP A 179 -6.28 24.34 -0.42
CA ASP A 179 -5.96 25.51 0.39
C ASP A 179 -4.67 25.31 1.23
N ASP A 180 -4.82 25.33 2.56
CA ASP A 180 -3.79 25.19 3.58
C ASP A 180 -3.57 23.73 4.05
N GLU A 181 -4.46 22.80 3.67
CA GLU A 181 -4.35 21.40 4.05
C GLU A 181 -3.48 20.63 3.04
N THR A 182 -2.54 19.84 3.56
CA THR A 182 -1.64 19.01 2.74
C THR A 182 -1.60 17.58 3.25
N PHE A 183 -1.98 16.64 2.38
CA PHE A 183 -1.80 15.20 2.57
C PHE A 183 -0.66 14.70 1.66
N VAL A 184 0.23 13.89 2.22
CA VAL A 184 1.31 13.24 1.47
C VAL A 184 1.22 11.73 1.65
N PHE A 185 1.41 11.00 0.56
CA PHE A 185 1.42 9.54 0.52
C PHE A 185 2.73 9.03 -0.10
N ALA A 186 3.40 8.09 0.57
CA ALA A 186 4.66 7.53 0.09
C ALA A 186 4.83 6.05 0.47
N THR A 187 4.91 5.18 -0.54
CA THR A 187 5.10 3.73 -0.38
C THR A 187 6.55 3.29 -0.21
N VAL A 188 7.40 4.20 0.27
CA VAL A 188 8.81 3.94 0.56
C VAL A 188 8.95 3.06 1.81
N GLN A 189 10.13 2.46 2.02
CA GLN A 189 10.41 1.63 3.18
C GLN A 189 10.91 2.45 4.38
N GLY A 190 10.08 3.36 4.89
CA GLY A 190 10.27 4.07 6.17
C GLY A 190 11.40 5.10 6.17
N PRO A 191 11.34 6.10 5.27
CA PRO A 191 12.36 6.24 4.23
C PRO A 191 13.76 5.91 4.76
N ILE A 192 14.34 4.80 4.32
CA ILE A 192 15.74 4.45 4.61
C ILE A 192 16.69 5.53 4.07
N VAL A 193 16.35 6.11 2.92
CA VAL A 193 17.20 7.06 2.18
C VAL A 193 16.99 8.50 2.70
N PRO A 194 18.03 9.19 3.21
CA PRO A 194 17.92 10.55 3.74
C PRO A 194 17.40 11.58 2.72
N GLU A 195 17.72 11.42 1.43
CA GLU A 195 17.20 12.30 0.38
C GLU A 195 15.68 12.19 0.24
N THR A 196 15.14 10.99 0.49
CA THR A 196 13.69 10.75 0.48
C THR A 196 13.04 11.43 1.68
N LEU A 197 13.64 11.32 2.88
CA LEU A 197 13.20 12.05 4.07
C LEU A 197 13.13 13.56 3.80
N LYS A 198 14.23 14.15 3.30
CA LYS A 198 14.30 15.59 2.97
C LYS A 198 13.22 15.98 1.98
N HIS A 199 12.98 15.15 0.96
CA HIS A 199 11.91 15.39 0.01
C HIS A 199 10.53 15.39 0.68
N LEU A 200 10.20 14.36 1.46
CA LEU A 200 8.89 14.27 2.14
C LEU A 200 8.65 15.45 3.09
N LEU A 201 9.66 15.87 3.86
CA LEU A 201 9.56 17.04 4.74
C LEU A 201 9.38 18.34 3.96
N SER A 202 10.06 18.49 2.81
CA SER A 202 9.93 19.69 1.96
C SER A 202 8.52 19.91 1.39
N LEU A 203 7.68 18.87 1.39
CA LEU A 203 6.28 18.96 0.98
C LEU A 203 5.38 19.58 2.06
N ASN A 204 5.90 19.82 3.28
CA ASN A 204 5.19 20.35 4.45
C ASN A 204 3.86 19.61 4.74
N PRO A 205 3.89 18.28 4.93
CA PRO A 205 2.67 17.51 5.16
C PRO A 205 2.03 17.86 6.50
N MET A 206 0.71 18.09 6.48
CA MET A 206 -0.11 18.08 7.70
C MET A 206 -0.48 16.64 8.09
N THR A 207 -0.70 15.79 7.09
CA THR A 207 -0.83 14.34 7.25
C THR A 207 0.11 13.62 6.29
N LEU A 208 0.93 12.71 6.79
CA LEU A 208 1.79 11.83 5.99
C LEU A 208 1.40 10.38 6.22
N TYR A 209 1.06 9.66 5.15
CA TYR A 209 0.96 8.21 5.17
C TYR A 209 2.17 7.59 4.46
N VAL A 210 3.04 6.94 5.25
CA VAL A 210 4.31 6.36 4.79
C VAL A 210 4.40 4.87 5.09
N GLY A 211 5.00 4.10 4.17
CA GLY A 211 5.33 2.70 4.44
C GLY A 211 6.47 2.60 5.47
N GLY A 212 6.43 1.64 6.39
CA GLY A 212 7.54 1.39 7.31
C GLY A 212 8.61 0.44 6.72
N PRO A 213 9.77 0.27 7.38
CA PRO A 213 10.84 -0.59 6.89
C PRO A 213 10.53 -2.09 7.14
N PRO A 214 11.02 -3.02 6.30
CA PRO A 214 10.70 -4.45 6.42
C PRO A 214 11.57 -5.15 7.47
N LEU A 215 11.29 -4.93 8.75
CA LEU A 215 12.08 -5.49 9.88
C LEU A 215 12.29 -7.01 9.82
N TYR A 216 11.32 -7.73 9.26
CA TYR A 216 11.39 -9.19 9.08
C TYR A 216 12.49 -9.67 8.10
N LEU A 217 13.20 -8.75 7.44
CA LEU A 217 14.35 -9.01 6.58
C LEU A 217 15.70 -8.71 7.24
N SER A 218 15.71 -8.22 8.49
CA SER A 218 16.91 -8.01 9.30
C SER A 218 17.80 -9.26 9.33
N GLY A 219 19.12 -9.05 9.22
CA GLY A 219 20.13 -10.12 9.28
C GLY A 219 20.16 -11.07 8.07
N PHE A 220 19.28 -10.88 7.08
CA PHE A 220 19.25 -11.72 5.88
C PHE A 220 19.35 -10.91 4.58
N ARG A 221 18.45 -9.94 4.39
CA ARG A 221 18.40 -9.12 3.17
C ARG A 221 18.60 -7.63 3.44
N ILE A 222 18.51 -7.21 4.70
CA ILE A 222 18.74 -5.83 5.12
C ILE A 222 19.66 -5.85 6.35
N LEU A 223 20.62 -4.94 6.36
CA LEU A 223 21.55 -4.74 7.47
C LEU A 223 20.86 -4.01 8.63
N ASP A 224 21.25 -4.31 9.85
CA ASP A 224 20.69 -3.64 11.03
C ASP A 224 21.01 -2.14 11.03
N THR A 225 22.17 -1.74 10.52
CA THR A 225 22.53 -0.33 10.32
C THR A 225 21.56 0.41 9.39
N THR A 226 21.04 -0.27 8.36
CA THR A 226 20.01 0.27 7.46
C THR A 226 18.69 0.48 8.20
N LEU A 227 18.31 -0.44 9.10
CA LEU A 227 17.10 -0.30 9.91
C LEU A 227 17.24 0.80 10.96
N GLU A 228 18.41 0.95 11.59
CA GLU A 228 18.65 2.06 12.52
C GLU A 228 18.64 3.43 11.82
N LEU A 229 19.11 3.51 10.57
CA LEU A 229 18.96 4.71 9.75
C LEU A 229 17.49 5.01 9.46
N ALA A 230 16.71 4.00 9.06
CA ALA A 230 15.26 4.15 8.85
C ALA A 230 14.57 4.66 10.13
N LYS A 231 14.92 4.10 11.30
CA LYS A 231 14.39 4.53 12.59
C LYS A 231 14.71 6.01 12.86
N SER A 232 15.95 6.42 12.64
CA SER A 232 16.39 7.80 12.80
C SER A 232 15.61 8.76 11.89
N ASN A 233 15.41 8.36 10.62
CA ASN A 233 14.62 9.15 9.68
C ASN A 233 13.13 9.22 10.07
N MET A 234 12.57 8.13 10.62
CA MET A 234 11.19 8.12 11.10
C MET A 234 11.00 8.96 12.36
N ILE A 235 12.01 9.05 13.25
CA ILE A 235 12.02 10.00 14.37
C ILE A 235 11.94 11.43 13.83
N GLU A 236 12.67 11.76 12.77
CA GLU A 236 12.59 13.07 12.13
C GLU A 236 11.20 13.37 11.56
N LEU A 237 10.57 12.39 10.91
CA LEU A 237 9.18 12.53 10.46
C LEU A 237 8.24 12.79 11.63
N ALA A 238 8.34 12.01 12.72
CA ALA A 238 7.51 12.18 13.90
C ALA A 238 7.68 13.56 14.56
N ARG A 239 8.90 14.12 14.50
CA ARG A 239 9.19 15.46 15.03
C ARG A 239 8.45 16.56 14.27
N HIS A 240 8.32 16.44 12.95
CA HIS A 240 7.88 17.53 12.07
C HIS A 240 6.49 17.37 11.48
N VAL A 241 5.93 16.15 11.44
CA VAL A 241 4.64 15.88 10.80
C VAL A 241 3.54 15.74 11.86
N PRO A 242 2.51 16.62 11.85
CA PRO A 242 1.44 16.59 12.85
C PRO A 242 0.65 15.29 12.93
N VAL A 243 0.41 14.63 11.79
CA VAL A 243 -0.30 13.34 11.72
C VAL A 243 0.53 12.38 10.88
N LEU A 244 1.15 11.40 11.52
CA LEU A 244 2.03 10.41 10.89
C LEU A 244 1.41 9.01 10.92
N ILE A 245 0.97 8.53 9.76
CA ILE A 245 0.45 7.17 9.56
C ILE A 245 1.59 6.28 9.06
N ILE A 246 1.90 5.19 9.76
CA ILE A 246 2.96 4.23 9.40
C ILE A 246 2.38 2.82 9.30
N ASP A 247 2.59 2.15 8.16
CA ASP A 247 2.00 0.82 7.93
C ASP A 247 2.89 -0.09 7.04
N HIS A 248 2.28 -1.04 6.34
CA HIS A 248 2.86 -1.83 5.27
C HIS A 248 3.96 -2.78 5.75
N HIS A 249 5.18 -2.70 5.20
CA HIS A 249 6.27 -3.65 5.46
C HIS A 249 6.65 -3.81 6.94
N LEU A 250 6.51 -2.76 7.75
CA LEU A 250 6.85 -2.77 9.17
C LEU A 250 5.97 -3.73 9.96
N LEU A 251 4.67 -3.73 9.71
CA LEU A 251 3.67 -4.50 10.46
C LEU A 251 3.74 -6.00 10.18
N ARG A 252 4.56 -6.41 9.21
CA ARG A 252 4.91 -7.81 8.97
C ARG A 252 5.80 -8.38 10.08
N ALA A 253 6.39 -7.58 10.95
CA ALA A 253 7.15 -8.05 12.10
C ALA A 253 6.30 -7.96 13.38
N PRO A 254 6.12 -9.04 14.16
CA PRO A 254 5.29 -8.99 15.38
C PRO A 254 5.73 -7.95 16.41
N ASN A 255 7.02 -7.64 16.46
CA ASN A 255 7.63 -6.67 17.37
C ASN A 255 7.69 -5.23 16.81
N TRP A 256 6.84 -4.91 15.83
CA TRP A 256 6.84 -3.61 15.16
C TRP A 256 6.57 -2.45 16.13
N LYS A 257 5.74 -2.68 17.15
CA LYS A 257 5.30 -1.65 18.09
C LYS A 257 6.43 -1.27 19.04
N GLU A 258 7.16 -2.25 19.55
CA GLU A 258 8.35 -2.05 20.37
C GLU A 258 9.44 -1.33 19.56
N TRP A 259 9.63 -1.71 18.30
CA TRP A 259 10.61 -1.08 17.42
C TRP A 259 10.31 0.40 17.15
N LEU A 260 9.02 0.78 17.07
CA LEU A 260 8.58 2.17 16.91
C LEU A 260 8.61 3.00 18.20
N SER A 261 8.91 2.43 19.38
CA SER A 261 8.85 3.16 20.65
C SER A 261 9.58 4.51 20.63
N PRO A 262 10.80 4.65 20.06
CA PRO A 262 11.47 5.95 19.96
C PRO A 262 10.75 6.95 19.06
N VAL A 263 10.06 6.47 18.02
CA VAL A 263 9.27 7.30 17.09
C VAL A 263 8.01 7.80 17.78
N TYR A 264 7.31 6.92 18.53
CA TYR A 264 6.16 7.30 19.36
C TYR A 264 6.54 8.36 20.39
N HIS A 265 7.67 8.17 21.09
CA HIS A 265 8.15 9.12 22.08
C HIS A 265 8.45 10.51 21.47
N MET A 266 9.04 10.54 20.27
CA MET A 266 9.27 11.82 19.57
C MET A 266 7.96 12.51 19.16
N ALA A 267 6.98 11.77 18.65
CA ALA A 267 5.68 12.32 18.32
C ALA A 267 4.97 12.90 19.56
N GLU A 268 5.06 12.21 20.69
CA GLU A 268 4.53 12.68 21.98
C GLU A 268 5.18 14.01 22.41
N ILE A 269 6.51 14.11 22.36
CA ILE A 269 7.24 15.36 22.65
C ILE A 269 6.80 16.50 21.73
N SER A 270 6.58 16.21 20.45
CA SER A 270 6.12 17.19 19.46
C SER A 270 4.62 17.49 19.52
N ASN A 271 3.85 16.83 20.40
CA ASN A 271 2.39 16.91 20.44
C ASN A 271 1.74 16.56 19.07
N HIS A 272 2.29 15.56 18.40
CA HIS A 272 1.86 15.04 17.12
C HIS A 272 1.17 13.67 17.29
N TRP A 273 0.25 13.36 16.37
CA TRP A 273 -0.41 12.06 16.31
C TRP A 273 0.42 11.08 15.47
N ILE A 274 0.52 9.85 15.95
CA ILE A 274 1.18 8.74 15.24
C ILE A 274 0.37 7.46 15.42
N GLY A 275 0.27 6.66 14.36
CA GLY A 275 -0.39 5.36 14.41
C GLY A 275 -0.36 4.61 13.08
N THR A 276 -0.97 3.44 13.06
CA THR A 276 -1.18 2.66 11.83
C THR A 276 -2.41 3.15 11.07
N ALA A 277 -2.65 2.63 9.86
CA ALA A 277 -3.88 2.94 9.14
C ALA A 277 -5.14 2.46 9.90
N ALA A 278 -5.05 1.36 10.66
CA ALA A 278 -6.11 0.90 11.55
C ALA A 278 -6.36 1.90 12.69
N ASP A 279 -5.30 2.37 13.35
CA ASP A 279 -5.44 3.36 14.43
C ASP A 279 -6.08 4.66 13.91
N PHE A 280 -5.63 5.13 12.74
CA PHE A 280 -6.22 6.30 12.07
C PHE A 280 -7.71 6.11 11.75
N SER A 281 -8.07 4.88 11.36
CA SER A 281 -9.45 4.47 11.08
C SER A 281 -10.24 4.11 12.35
N LYS A 282 -9.69 4.33 13.55
CA LYS A 282 -10.28 3.98 14.86
C LYS A 282 -10.60 2.49 15.00
N ARG A 283 -9.73 1.63 14.46
CA ARG A 283 -9.81 0.17 14.50
C ARG A 283 -8.58 -0.40 15.18
N SER A 284 -8.68 -1.61 15.70
CA SER A 284 -7.50 -2.34 16.18
C SER A 284 -6.70 -2.90 15.00
N PRO A 285 -5.36 -2.82 14.99
CA PRO A 285 -4.55 -3.41 13.93
C PRO A 285 -4.67 -4.95 13.88
N GLU A 286 -4.94 -5.49 12.69
CA GLU A 286 -4.99 -6.92 12.40
C GLU A 286 -3.75 -7.35 11.61
N ILE A 287 -2.65 -7.67 12.28
CA ILE A 287 -1.36 -8.04 11.65
C ILE A 287 -1.29 -9.52 11.22
N LEU A 288 -2.31 -9.99 10.49
CA LEU A 288 -2.57 -11.43 10.26
C LEU A 288 -1.36 -12.18 9.68
N GLU A 289 -0.65 -11.61 8.70
CA GLU A 289 0.54 -12.24 8.12
C GLU A 289 1.69 -12.40 9.15
N ALA A 290 1.87 -11.42 10.04
CA ALA A 290 2.94 -11.44 11.04
C ALA A 290 2.75 -12.57 12.06
N ILE A 291 1.49 -12.87 12.40
CA ILE A 291 1.11 -13.91 13.36
C ILE A 291 0.63 -15.21 12.72
N ARG A 292 0.85 -15.40 11.40
CA ARG A 292 0.30 -16.54 10.63
C ARG A 292 0.59 -17.90 11.25
N LYS A 293 1.82 -18.14 11.72
CA LYS A 293 2.18 -19.40 12.41
C LYS A 293 1.30 -19.68 13.62
N ASP A 294 0.98 -18.65 14.40
CA ASP A 294 0.15 -18.78 15.59
C ASP A 294 -1.34 -18.88 15.22
N LEU A 295 -1.77 -18.24 14.13
CA LEU A 295 -3.11 -18.43 13.57
C LEU A 295 -3.36 -19.89 13.19
N TYR A 296 -2.44 -20.52 12.44
CA TYR A 296 -2.54 -21.94 12.06
C TYR A 296 -2.58 -22.89 13.28
N LYS A 297 -1.92 -22.53 14.38
CA LYS A 297 -1.94 -23.34 15.62
C LYS A 297 -3.22 -23.16 16.41
N ARG A 298 -3.68 -21.92 16.59
CA ARG A 298 -4.83 -21.57 17.44
C ARG A 298 -6.17 -21.79 16.74
N ASN A 299 -6.20 -21.64 15.42
CA ASN A 299 -7.38 -21.83 14.57
C ASN A 299 -7.00 -22.68 13.34
N PRO A 300 -6.79 -23.99 13.48
CA PRO A 300 -6.42 -24.83 12.35
C PRO A 300 -7.44 -24.73 11.20
N PRO A 301 -7.01 -24.51 9.94
CA PRO A 301 -7.93 -24.49 8.80
C PRO A 301 -8.65 -25.84 8.61
N PRO A 302 -9.86 -25.84 8.03
CA PRO A 302 -10.56 -27.06 7.66
C PRO A 302 -9.73 -27.96 6.72
N GLU A 303 -9.97 -29.28 6.77
CA GLU A 303 -9.19 -30.26 5.99
C GLU A 303 -9.25 -29.99 4.48
N GLU A 304 -10.40 -29.57 3.95
CA GLU A 304 -10.55 -29.20 2.54
C GLU A 304 -9.62 -28.04 2.13
N PHE A 305 -9.42 -27.05 3.02
CA PHE A 305 -8.49 -25.95 2.79
C PHE A 305 -7.05 -26.47 2.80
N ILE A 306 -6.73 -27.38 3.73
CA ILE A 306 -5.41 -28.02 3.76
C ILE A 306 -5.15 -28.83 2.48
N GLN A 307 -6.15 -29.53 1.94
CA GLN A 307 -6.02 -30.21 0.65
C GLN A 307 -5.86 -29.23 -0.51
N TRP A 308 -6.54 -28.09 -0.49
CA TRP A 308 -6.37 -27.02 -1.47
C TRP A 308 -4.96 -26.43 -1.44
N THR A 309 -4.38 -26.18 -0.26
CA THR A 309 -3.01 -25.62 -0.14
C THR A 309 -1.94 -26.53 -0.74
N LYS A 310 -2.15 -27.86 -0.71
CA LYS A 310 -1.28 -28.88 -1.33
C LYS A 310 -1.36 -28.92 -2.86
N GLN A 311 -2.35 -28.26 -3.48
CA GLN A 311 -2.51 -28.26 -4.94
C GLN A 311 -1.41 -27.44 -5.64
N SER A 312 -1.27 -27.67 -6.94
CA SER A 312 -0.31 -26.94 -7.76
C SER A 312 -0.56 -25.43 -7.76
N LYS A 313 0.49 -24.62 -7.95
CA LYS A 313 0.34 -23.16 -8.09
C LYS A 313 -0.64 -22.78 -9.21
N LYS A 314 -0.64 -23.52 -10.33
CA LYS A 314 -1.58 -23.30 -11.43
C LYS A 314 -3.02 -23.54 -10.98
N TYR A 315 -3.27 -24.60 -10.20
CA TYR A 315 -4.59 -24.88 -9.67
C TYR A 315 -5.07 -23.76 -8.74
N LYS A 316 -4.26 -23.38 -7.74
CA LYS A 316 -4.60 -22.34 -6.76
C LYS A 316 -4.83 -20.96 -7.38
N LYS A 317 -4.17 -20.65 -8.50
CA LYS A 317 -4.41 -19.40 -9.24
C LYS A 317 -5.76 -19.36 -9.95
N ASN A 318 -6.27 -20.51 -10.39
CA ASN A 318 -7.50 -20.60 -11.19
C ASN A 318 -8.72 -21.07 -10.39
N ASN A 319 -8.54 -21.51 -9.15
CA ASN A 319 -9.61 -21.98 -8.28
C ASN A 319 -9.53 -21.26 -6.94
N LEU A 320 -10.66 -20.73 -6.49
CA LEU A 320 -10.78 -20.09 -5.19
C LEU A 320 -10.41 -21.08 -4.06
N PRO A 321 -9.87 -20.58 -2.93
CA PRO A 321 -9.80 -21.39 -1.74
C PRO A 321 -11.22 -21.78 -1.28
N PRO A 322 -11.41 -22.98 -0.70
CA PRO A 322 -12.72 -23.44 -0.27
C PRO A 322 -13.34 -22.48 0.76
N ASN A 323 -14.68 -22.44 0.80
CA ASN A 323 -15.50 -21.57 1.65
C ASN A 323 -15.40 -20.06 1.43
N LEU A 324 -14.72 -19.60 0.36
CA LEU A 324 -14.80 -18.20 -0.08
C LEU A 324 -15.94 -17.92 -1.06
N HIS A 325 -16.54 -18.97 -1.63
CA HIS A 325 -17.65 -18.86 -2.59
C HIS A 325 -18.92 -18.24 -1.99
N SER A 326 -19.13 -18.34 -0.67
CA SER A 326 -20.29 -17.80 0.03
C SER A 326 -20.23 -16.29 0.28
N LEU A 327 -19.13 -15.63 -0.10
CA LEU A 327 -18.86 -14.23 0.23
C LEU A 327 -18.63 -13.33 -1.01
N PHE A 328 -18.69 -13.89 -2.22
CA PHE A 328 -18.58 -13.16 -3.49
C PHE A 328 -19.95 -12.80 -4.08
#